data_AF-A0A7G9TD58-F1
#
_entry.id   AF-A0A7G9TD58-F1
#
_cell.length_a   1.000
_cell.length_b   1.000
_cell.length_c   1.000
_cell.angle_alpha   90.00
_cell.angle_beta   90.00
_cell.angle_gamma   90.00
#
_symmetry.space_group_name_H-M   'P 1'
#
loop_
_entity.id
_entity.type
_entity.pdbx_description
1 polymer ?
#
loop_
_entity_poly.entity_id
_entity_poly.type
_entity_poly.pdbx_seq_one_letter_code
_entity_poly.pdbx_strand_id
1 'polypeptide(L)'
;MKYMFFVLSLLACTETFAKNTSKRKVTIDLAETASGVEERSTVAMKCTRIASAAVYAHARGKLMSVMNEAAKVQNVGSSDDPFFKTVIDIFKIDAEDDALFPGLMLAQLDIMWLEERSRYKAEAEPVFTAYAAASCARVAKLQPST
;
A
#
# COMPACT_ATOMS: atom_id res chain seq x y z
N MET A 1 16.73 13.34 -52.44
CA MET A 1 16.86 12.17 -51.54
C MET A 1 15.44 11.82 -51.08
N LYS A 2 14.80 10.84 -51.73
CA LYS A 2 14.78 9.41 -51.36
C LYS A 2 14.05 9.16 -50.03
N TYR A 3 12.82 8.63 -50.17
CA TYR A 3 12.13 7.57 -49.40
C TYR A 3 12.27 7.59 -47.86
N MET A 4 11.25 7.33 -47.04
CA MET A 4 10.33 6.21 -47.16
C MET A 4 9.31 6.25 -45.99
N PHE A 5 8.03 6.05 -46.30
CA PHE A 5 7.03 5.18 -45.65
C PHE A 5 6.75 5.30 -44.13
N PHE A 6 5.51 5.62 -43.74
CA PHE A 6 4.41 4.66 -43.49
C PHE A 6 4.66 3.74 -42.29
N VAL A 7 4.04 4.04 -41.14
CA VAL A 7 3.25 3.04 -40.40
C VAL A 7 1.97 3.72 -39.91
N LEU A 8 0.92 3.39 -40.65
CA LEU A 8 -0.48 3.55 -40.32
C LEU A 8 -0.83 2.64 -39.12
N SER A 9 -1.93 2.98 -38.46
CA SER A 9 -2.85 2.04 -37.80
C SER A 9 -2.32 1.18 -36.65
N LEU A 10 -2.54 1.64 -35.41
CA LEU A 10 -2.89 0.79 -34.26
C LEU A 10 -3.70 1.55 -33.17
N LEU A 11 -4.33 2.68 -33.53
CA LEU A 11 -5.32 3.37 -32.70
C LEU A 11 -6.72 2.83 -32.98
N ALA A 12 -6.89 1.52 -32.83
CA ALA A 12 -8.19 0.85 -32.78
C ALA A 12 -7.96 -0.57 -32.26
N CYS A 13 -8.09 -0.75 -30.95
CA CYS A 13 -8.56 -1.96 -30.26
C CYS A 13 -8.19 -1.89 -28.77
N THR A 14 -8.84 -1.01 -28.02
CA THR A 14 -9.11 -1.29 -26.61
C THR A 14 -10.57 -0.96 -26.33
N GLU A 15 -11.47 -1.54 -27.11
CA GLU A 15 -12.79 -1.81 -26.57
C GLU A 15 -12.71 -3.10 -25.76
N THR A 16 -13.23 -2.99 -24.54
CA THR A 16 -13.78 -4.11 -23.78
C THR A 16 -12.77 -5.02 -23.07
N PHE A 17 -12.23 -4.54 -21.96
CA PHE A 17 -12.18 -5.37 -20.73
C PHE A 17 -12.58 -4.53 -19.52
N ALA A 18 -13.78 -3.95 -19.59
CA ALA A 18 -14.61 -3.82 -18.40
C ALA A 18 -15.00 -5.25 -17.96
N LYS A 19 -14.07 -5.97 -17.33
CA LYS A 19 -14.34 -7.27 -16.74
C LYS A 19 -14.17 -7.17 -15.23
N ASN A 20 -15.21 -6.58 -14.65
CA ASN A 20 -15.83 -7.01 -13.40
C ASN A 20 -14.87 -7.71 -12.42
N THR A 21 -14.03 -6.92 -11.76
CA THR A 21 -13.40 -7.34 -10.51
C THR A 21 -14.25 -6.77 -9.38
N SER A 22 -15.28 -7.53 -9.00
CA SER A 22 -15.85 -7.46 -7.66
C SER A 22 -14.77 -7.96 -6.69
N LYS A 23 -13.88 -7.05 -6.31
CA LYS A 23 -12.93 -7.17 -5.21
C LYS A 23 -13.03 -5.82 -4.50
N ARG A 24 -13.33 -5.82 -3.20
CA ARG A 24 -13.43 -4.59 -2.39
C ARG A 24 -12.13 -3.80 -2.55
N LYS A 25 -12.17 -2.71 -3.30
CA LYS A 25 -11.06 -1.79 -3.49
C LYS A 25 -10.94 -0.93 -2.24
N VAL A 26 -9.76 -0.85 -1.65
CA VAL A 26 -9.48 0.11 -0.58
C VAL A 26 -8.57 1.15 -1.20
N THR A 27 -9.10 2.34 -1.41
CA THR A 27 -8.37 3.46 -2.01
C THR A 27 -8.07 4.47 -0.89
N ILE A 28 -6.86 5.02 -0.87
CA ILE A 28 -6.49 6.10 0.05
C ILE A 28 -6.81 7.41 -0.65
N ASP A 29 -7.94 8.03 -0.27
CA ASP A 29 -8.42 9.31 -0.82
C ASP A 29 -8.71 10.28 0.33
N LEU A 30 -8.26 11.52 0.19
CA LEU A 30 -8.45 12.55 1.22
C LEU A 30 -9.94 12.90 1.38
N ALA A 31 -10.42 12.73 2.62
CA ALA A 31 -11.69 13.17 3.20
C ALA A 31 -12.99 12.58 2.61
N GLU A 32 -13.55 11.62 3.34
CA GLU A 32 -14.97 11.40 3.69
C GLU A 32 -14.93 10.36 4.80
N THR A 33 -15.47 10.69 5.97
CA THR A 33 -15.48 9.84 7.16
C THR A 33 -16.26 8.55 6.90
N ALA A 34 -15.62 7.38 7.08
CA ALA A 34 -16.28 6.08 7.04
C ALA A 34 -17.53 6.06 7.93
N SER A 35 -18.67 5.68 7.36
CA SER A 35 -20.00 5.90 7.93
C SER A 35 -20.49 4.73 8.81
N GLY A 36 -19.78 3.59 8.87
CA GLY A 36 -20.12 2.42 9.71
C GLY A 36 -19.05 1.96 10.72
N VAL A 37 -19.47 1.31 11.82
CA VAL A 37 -18.56 0.76 12.87
C VAL A 37 -17.72 -0.43 12.33
N GLU A 38 -18.33 -1.31 11.55
CA GLU A 38 -17.65 -2.47 10.93
C GLU A 38 -16.58 -2.03 9.91
N GLU A 39 -16.89 -0.98 9.14
CA GLU A 39 -15.97 -0.37 8.18
C GLU A 39 -14.75 0.24 8.88
N ARG A 40 -14.99 0.99 9.96
CA ARG A 40 -13.91 1.57 10.80
C ARG A 40 -13.03 0.48 11.42
N SER A 41 -13.62 -0.62 11.88
CA SER A 41 -12.88 -1.77 12.43
C SER A 41 -11.99 -2.42 11.36
N THR A 42 -12.53 -2.60 10.14
CA THR A 42 -11.78 -3.17 9.00
C THR A 42 -10.62 -2.26 8.60
N VAL A 43 -10.86 -0.95 8.46
CA VAL A 43 -9.82 0.03 8.14
C VAL A 43 -8.75 0.07 9.23
N ALA A 44 -9.15 0.15 10.51
CA ALA A 44 -8.23 0.17 11.63
C ALA A 44 -7.35 -1.08 11.66
N MET A 45 -7.93 -2.27 11.44
CA MET A 45 -7.18 -3.53 11.38
C MET A 45 -6.18 -3.54 10.23
N LYS A 46 -6.59 -3.15 9.02
CA LYS A 46 -5.70 -3.07 7.85
C LYS A 46 -4.55 -2.10 8.08
N CYS A 47 -4.85 -0.88 8.50
CA CYS A 47 -3.85 0.14 8.79
C CYS A 47 -2.89 -0.28 9.90
N THR A 48 -3.37 -0.98 10.93
CA THR A 48 -2.52 -1.52 12.00
C THR A 48 -1.52 -2.55 11.46
N ARG A 49 -1.96 -3.46 10.58
CA ARG A 49 -1.08 -4.46 9.96
C ARG A 49 -0.01 -3.80 9.08
N ILE A 50 -0.41 -2.87 8.22
CA ILE A 50 0.51 -2.14 7.34
C ILE A 50 1.52 -1.33 8.15
N ALA A 51 1.06 -0.60 9.17
CA ALA A 51 1.94 0.15 10.06
C ALA A 51 2.94 -0.75 10.79
N SER A 52 2.47 -1.89 11.32
CA SER A 52 3.34 -2.87 11.99
C SER A 52 4.39 -3.44 11.04
N ALA A 53 4.00 -3.76 9.81
CA ALA A 53 4.92 -4.20 8.76
C ALA A 53 5.95 -3.13 8.41
N ALA A 54 5.53 -1.87 8.29
CA ALA A 54 6.41 -0.75 7.99
C ALA A 54 7.45 -0.55 9.10
N VAL A 55 7.03 -0.51 10.37
CA VAL A 55 7.93 -0.34 11.52
C VAL A 55 8.87 -1.53 11.67
N TYR A 56 8.37 -2.76 11.48
CA TYR A 56 9.21 -3.97 11.50
C TYR A 56 10.29 -3.95 10.41
N ALA A 57 9.94 -3.50 9.20
CA ALA A 57 10.87 -3.36 8.08
C ALA A 57 11.86 -2.20 8.30
N HIS A 58 11.40 -1.08 8.87
CA HIS A 58 12.24 0.06 9.25
C HIS A 58 13.31 -0.33 10.26
N ALA A 59 12.91 -1.05 11.33
CA ALA A 59 13.82 -1.56 12.35
C ALA A 59 14.95 -2.45 11.79
N ARG A 60 14.77 -2.98 10.57
CA ARG A 60 15.73 -3.83 9.85
C ARG A 60 16.42 -3.12 8.69
N GLY A 61 16.17 -1.83 8.48
CA GLY A 61 16.71 -1.06 7.36
C GLY A 61 16.19 -1.50 5.99
N LYS A 62 15.02 -2.16 5.95
CA LYS A 62 14.45 -2.77 4.73
C LYS A 62 13.12 -2.18 4.30
N LEU A 63 12.64 -1.11 4.94
CA LEU A 63 11.36 -0.48 4.60
C LEU A 63 11.27 -0.12 3.11
N MET A 64 12.31 0.53 2.57
CA MET A 64 12.31 0.90 1.16
C MET A 64 12.25 -0.31 0.21
N SER A 65 12.92 -1.40 0.57
CA SER A 65 12.87 -2.66 -0.19
C SER A 65 11.46 -3.26 -0.19
N VAL A 66 10.81 -3.30 0.99
CA VAL A 66 9.44 -3.80 1.13
C VAL A 66 8.45 -2.96 0.31
N MET A 67 8.63 -1.64 0.30
CA MET A 67 7.83 -0.72 -0.51
C MET A 67 8.00 -0.94 -2.01
N ASN A 68 9.24 -1.11 -2.47
CA ASN A 68 9.51 -1.37 -3.88
C ASN A 68 8.90 -2.70 -4.33
N GLU A 69 8.95 -3.74 -3.49
CA GLU A 69 8.31 -5.02 -3.78
C GLU A 69 6.78 -4.91 -3.74
N ALA A 70 6.19 -4.13 -2.82
CA ALA A 70 4.75 -3.85 -2.84
C ALA A 70 4.32 -3.13 -4.13
N ALA A 71 5.07 -2.12 -4.58
CA ALA A 71 4.82 -1.44 -5.84
C ALA A 71 4.96 -2.38 -7.03
N LYS A 72 5.97 -3.27 -7.00
CA LYS A 72 6.15 -4.29 -8.03
C LYS A 72 4.97 -5.26 -8.07
N VAL A 73 4.51 -5.79 -6.94
CA VAL A 73 3.36 -6.70 -6.87
C VAL A 73 2.11 -6.05 -7.45
N GLN A 74 1.84 -4.78 -7.16
CA GLN A 74 0.72 -4.06 -7.78
C GLN A 74 0.80 -4.01 -9.31
N ASN A 75 2.01 -3.97 -9.88
CA ASN A 75 2.21 -3.90 -11.32
C ASN A 75 2.28 -5.28 -12.01
N VAL A 76 2.90 -6.28 -11.38
CA VAL A 76 3.21 -7.59 -12.01
C VAL A 76 2.55 -8.78 -11.31
N GLY A 77 1.81 -8.55 -10.23
CA GLY A 77 1.04 -9.56 -9.50
C GLY A 77 1.86 -10.47 -8.58
N SER A 78 3.18 -10.30 -8.48
CA SER A 78 4.02 -11.16 -7.64
C SER A 78 5.38 -10.54 -7.24
N SER A 79 5.96 -11.07 -6.15
CA SER A 79 7.31 -10.78 -5.69
C SER A 79 8.00 -12.09 -5.34
N ASP A 80 9.32 -12.16 -5.56
CA ASP A 80 10.18 -13.27 -5.15
C ASP A 80 11.11 -12.92 -3.99
N ASP A 81 11.01 -11.69 -3.45
CA ASP A 81 11.85 -11.27 -2.33
C ASP A 81 11.46 -12.03 -1.04
N PRO A 82 12.39 -12.81 -0.44
CA PRO A 82 12.07 -13.61 0.74
C PRO A 82 11.69 -12.77 1.95
N PHE A 83 12.25 -11.56 2.08
CA PHE A 83 11.97 -10.69 3.21
C PHE A 83 10.58 -10.09 3.10
N PHE A 84 10.19 -9.61 1.92
CA PHE A 84 8.84 -9.15 1.62
C PHE A 84 7.81 -10.24 1.89
N LYS A 85 8.01 -11.46 1.35
CA LYS A 85 7.13 -12.62 1.64
C LYS A 85 6.99 -12.86 3.16
N THR A 86 8.10 -12.83 3.89
CA THR A 86 8.10 -12.96 5.36
C THR A 86 7.29 -11.86 6.05
N VAL A 87 7.42 -10.60 5.63
CA VAL A 87 6.66 -9.48 6.18
C VAL A 87 5.16 -9.66 5.93
N ILE A 88 4.77 -10.01 4.71
CA ILE A 88 3.37 -10.29 4.34
C ILE A 88 2.80 -11.42 5.21
N ASP A 89 3.57 -12.50 5.42
CA ASP A 89 3.14 -13.66 6.19
C ASP A 89 3.03 -13.40 7.70
N ILE A 90 3.97 -12.66 8.29
CA ILE A 90 3.96 -12.30 9.72
C ILE A 90 2.73 -11.45 10.04
N PHE A 91 2.46 -10.44 9.20
CA PHE A 91 1.41 -9.46 9.48
C PHE A 91 0.07 -9.79 8.82
N LYS A 92 -0.04 -10.94 8.13
CA LYS A 92 -1.27 -11.39 7.44
C LYS A 92 -1.85 -10.30 6.54
N ILE A 93 -0.97 -9.74 5.71
CA ILE A 93 -1.31 -8.72 4.72
C ILE A 93 -1.62 -9.43 3.40
N ASP A 94 -2.59 -8.91 2.65
CA ASP A 94 -2.78 -9.31 1.26
C ASP A 94 -1.82 -8.50 0.39
N ALA A 95 -0.88 -9.18 -0.28
CA ALA A 95 0.12 -8.51 -1.12
C ALA A 95 -0.50 -7.86 -2.37
N GLU A 96 -1.69 -8.32 -2.79
CA GLU A 96 -2.45 -7.72 -3.89
C GLU A 96 -3.33 -6.54 -3.45
N ASP A 97 -3.36 -6.18 -2.16
CA ASP A 97 -4.17 -5.08 -1.68
C ASP A 97 -3.67 -3.74 -2.24
N ASP A 98 -4.54 -3.02 -2.96
CA ASP A 98 -4.26 -1.69 -3.50
C ASP A 98 -3.83 -0.68 -2.42
N ALA A 99 -4.23 -0.90 -1.17
CA ALA A 99 -3.86 -0.06 -0.03
C ALA A 99 -2.45 -0.33 0.52
N LEU A 100 -1.81 -1.46 0.15
CA LEU A 100 -0.52 -1.86 0.73
C LEU A 100 0.59 -0.84 0.41
N PHE A 101 0.84 -0.57 -0.86
CA PHE A 101 1.91 0.36 -1.25
C PHE A 101 1.66 1.80 -0.75
N PRO A 102 0.47 2.40 -0.97
CA PRO A 102 0.15 3.73 -0.43
C PRO A 102 0.26 3.80 1.10
N GLY A 103 -0.19 2.75 1.81
CA GLY A 103 -0.09 2.68 3.27
C GLY A 103 1.35 2.59 3.77
N LEU A 104 2.22 1.83 3.08
CA LEU A 104 3.65 1.78 3.40
C LEU A 104 4.34 3.12 3.10
N MET A 105 3.98 3.80 2.01
CA MET A 105 4.48 5.16 1.71
C MET A 105 4.14 6.16 2.81
N LEU A 106 2.88 6.18 3.25
CA LEU A 106 2.46 7.05 4.33
C LEU A 106 3.21 6.73 5.63
N ALA A 107 3.33 5.44 5.96
CA ALA A 107 4.08 5.00 7.13
C ALA A 107 5.56 5.40 7.06
N GLN A 108 6.20 5.39 5.87
CA GLN A 108 7.56 5.88 5.71
C GLN A 108 7.69 7.37 6.07
N LEU A 109 6.76 8.21 5.60
CA LEU A 109 6.74 9.63 5.92
C LEU A 109 6.54 9.87 7.42
N ASP A 110 5.62 9.12 8.03
CA ASP A 110 5.34 9.18 9.46
C ASP A 110 6.56 8.75 10.29
N ILE A 111 7.22 7.66 9.91
CA ILE A 111 8.43 7.17 10.56
C ILE A 111 9.55 8.20 10.44
N MET A 112 9.78 8.79 9.27
CA MET A 112 10.79 9.85 9.08
C MET A 112 10.51 11.06 9.99
N TRP A 113 9.26 11.51 10.04
CA TRP A 113 8.85 12.63 10.89
C TRP A 113 9.01 12.34 12.39
N LEU A 114 8.76 11.09 12.81
CA LEU A 114 8.99 10.64 14.17
C LEU A 114 10.48 10.56 14.50
N GLU A 115 11.31 10.04 13.58
CA GLU A 115 12.76 9.93 13.77
C GLU A 115 13.45 11.29 13.94
N GLU A 116 12.93 12.35 13.32
CA GLU A 116 13.40 13.73 13.54
C GLU A 116 13.20 14.20 14.99
N ARG A 117 12.20 13.66 15.69
CA ARG A 117 11.86 14.02 17.08
C ARG A 117 12.47 13.07 18.11
N SER A 118 12.46 11.79 17.78
CA SER A 118 13.06 10.73 18.58
C SER A 118 13.41 9.58 17.65
N ARG A 119 14.71 9.31 17.49
CA ARG A 119 15.19 8.16 16.71
C ARG A 119 14.52 6.87 17.16
N TYR A 120 14.24 5.99 16.21
CA TYR A 120 13.64 4.69 16.52
C TYR A 120 14.52 3.90 17.50
N LYS A 121 13.85 3.29 18.46
CA LYS A 121 14.36 2.26 19.37
C LYS A 121 13.29 1.20 19.54
N ALA A 122 13.68 -0.02 19.87
CA ALA A 122 12.73 -1.12 20.05
C ALA A 122 11.63 -0.78 21.08
N GLU A 123 11.96 -0.05 22.15
CA GLU A 123 10.94 0.38 23.14
C GLU A 123 9.90 1.37 22.58
N ALA A 124 10.24 2.09 21.52
CA ALA A 124 9.38 3.07 20.86
C ALA A 124 8.51 2.46 19.75
N GLU A 125 8.69 1.18 19.42
CA GLU A 125 7.92 0.48 18.39
C GLU A 125 6.39 0.64 18.54
N PRO A 126 5.80 0.53 19.75
CA PRO A 126 4.36 0.74 19.91
C PRO A 126 3.91 2.17 19.52
N VAL A 127 4.73 3.18 19.82
CA VAL A 127 4.42 4.59 19.50
C VAL A 127 4.48 4.82 18.00
N PHE A 128 5.54 4.32 17.34
CA PHE A 128 5.68 4.42 15.89
C PHE A 128 4.55 3.70 15.17
N THR A 129 4.22 2.49 15.61
CA THR A 129 3.13 1.69 15.04
C THR A 129 1.78 2.36 15.23
N ALA A 130 1.47 2.84 16.43
CA ALA A 130 0.21 3.49 16.74
C ALA A 130 0.02 4.79 15.92
N TYR A 131 1.09 5.59 15.79
CA TYR A 131 1.03 6.83 15.03
C TYR A 131 0.80 6.56 13.54
N ALA A 132 1.59 5.67 12.93
CA ALA A 132 1.43 5.32 11.51
C ALA A 132 0.07 4.67 11.22
N ALA A 133 -0.43 3.81 12.13
CA ALA A 133 -1.75 3.21 11.99
C ALA A 133 -2.88 4.25 12.06
N ALA A 134 -2.79 5.19 12.99
CA ALA A 134 -3.77 6.28 13.13
C ALA A 134 -3.73 7.23 11.92
N SER A 135 -2.54 7.55 11.42
CA SER A 135 -2.34 8.36 10.21
C SER A 135 -2.99 7.70 8.99
N CYS A 136 -2.72 6.42 8.76
CA CYS A 136 -3.37 5.62 7.71
C CYS A 136 -4.90 5.61 7.85
N ALA A 137 -5.42 5.34 9.05
CA ALA A 137 -6.86 5.23 9.27
C ALA A 137 -7.60 6.57 9.05
N ARG A 138 -6.91 7.71 9.17
CA ARG A 138 -7.49 9.04 8.88
C ARG A 138 -7.74 9.30 7.39
N VAL A 139 -7.01 8.62 6.51
CA VAL A 139 -7.04 8.85 5.06
C VAL A 139 -7.58 7.65 4.26
N ALA A 140 -7.73 6.50 4.90
CA ALA A 140 -8.23 5.29 4.26
C ALA A 140 -9.77 5.31 4.13
N LYS A 141 -10.26 4.83 2.97
CA LYS A 141 -11.69 4.59 2.70
C LYS A 141 -11.91 3.17 2.19
N LEU A 142 -13.04 2.57 2.52
CA LEU A 142 -13.50 1.34 1.87
C LEU A 142 -14.34 1.73 0.66
N GLN A 143 -14.03 1.23 -0.55
CA GLN A 143 -14.98 1.30 -1.65
C GLN A 143 -15.91 0.07 -1.59
N PRO A 144 -17.23 0.27 -1.78
CA PRO A 144 -18.15 -0.84 -1.98
C PRO A 144 -17.75 -1.61 -3.23
N SER A 145 -17.83 -2.94 -3.15
CA SER A 145 -17.72 -3.81 -4.32
C SER A 145 -18.96 -3.61 -5.19
N THR A 146 -18.81 -2.89 -6.30
CA THR A 146 -19.80 -2.87 -7.38
C THR A 146 -19.89 -4.21 -8.11
#